data_AF-A0A428TNH5-F1
#
_entry.id   AF-A0A428TNH5-F1
#
_cell.length_a   1.000
_cell.length_b   1.000
_cell.length_c   1.000
_cell.angle_alpha   90.00
_cell.angle_beta   90.00
_cell.angle_gamma   90.00
#
_symmetry.space_group_name_H-M   'P 1'
#
loop_
_entity.id
_entity.type
_entity.pdbx_description
1 polymer ?
#
loop_
_entity_poly.entity_id
_entity_poly.type
_entity_poly.pdbx_seq_one_letter_code
_entity_poly.pdbx_strand_id
1 'polypeptide(L)'
;MTRSDEAAAFFHAVYSAVQEIPHGRVTTYGHIAMLVGTPQRPRQVGICLKHLPSNTDERFNHENVPWQRVINAKGMISPRSQPSGARTQATALEAEGVQVTTSALGELSVDFSEYGWFPETLPSEENDNDHSE
;
A
#
# COMPACT_ATOMS: atom_id res chain seq x y z
N MET A 1 -25.21 -10.84 -2.52
CA MET A 1 -23.87 -10.75 -3.15
C MET A 1 -23.23 -12.13 -3.10
N THR A 2 -22.68 -12.60 -4.21
CA THR A 2 -21.91 -13.85 -4.22
C THR A 2 -20.53 -13.58 -3.59
N ARG A 3 -19.86 -14.63 -3.10
CA ARG A 3 -18.49 -14.49 -2.56
C ARG A 3 -17.50 -13.84 -3.54
N SER A 4 -17.76 -13.93 -4.85
CA SER A 4 -16.93 -13.32 -5.89
C SER A 4 -17.10 -11.80 -5.96
N ASP A 5 -18.33 -11.30 -5.77
CA ASP A 5 -18.62 -9.86 -5.83
C ASP A 5 -18.01 -9.12 -4.65
N GLU A 6 -18.07 -9.72 -3.44
CA GLU A 6 -17.43 -9.17 -2.24
C GLU A 6 -15.91 -9.12 -2.40
N ALA A 7 -15.31 -10.17 -2.98
CA ALA A 7 -13.87 -10.20 -3.24
C ALA A 7 -13.46 -9.11 -4.25
N ALA A 8 -14.22 -8.94 -5.33
CA ALA A 8 -13.96 -7.89 -6.32
C ALA A 8 -14.08 -6.48 -5.72
N ALA A 9 -15.12 -6.25 -4.90
CA ALA A 9 -15.29 -4.98 -4.19
C ALA A 9 -14.13 -4.70 -3.21
N PHE A 10 -13.66 -5.73 -2.50
CA PHE A 10 -12.52 -5.60 -1.60
C PHE A 10 -11.22 -5.26 -2.35
N PHE A 11 -10.95 -5.91 -3.48
CA PHE A 11 -9.79 -5.59 -4.33
C PHE A 11 -9.86 -4.15 -4.82
N HIS A 12 -11.03 -3.72 -5.31
CA HIS A 12 -11.26 -2.36 -5.76
C HIS A 12 -11.00 -1.32 -4.65
N ALA A 13 -11.54 -1.56 -3.44
CA ALA A 13 -11.34 -0.67 -2.29
C ALA A 13 -9.86 -0.57 -1.90
N VAL A 14 -9.15 -1.71 -1.83
CA VAL A 14 -7.72 -1.74 -1.51
C VAL A 14 -6.90 -0.98 -2.55
N TYR A 15 -7.14 -1.18 -3.84
CA TYR A 15 -6.40 -0.50 -4.88
C TYR A 15 -6.66 1.01 -4.89
N SER A 16 -7.93 1.41 -4.72
CA SER A 16 -8.31 2.82 -4.63
C SER A 16 -7.62 3.50 -3.44
N ALA A 17 -7.68 2.90 -2.24
CA ALA A 17 -7.02 3.42 -1.05
C ALA A 17 -5.49 3.55 -1.22
N VAL A 18 -4.85 2.59 -1.89
CA VAL A 18 -3.41 2.63 -2.14
C VAL A 18 -3.02 3.73 -3.12
N GLN A 19 -3.88 4.09 -4.07
CA GLN A 19 -3.64 5.23 -4.97
C GLN A 19 -3.65 6.58 -4.26
N GLU A 20 -4.25 6.67 -3.07
CA GLU A 20 -4.29 7.90 -2.27
C GLU A 20 -3.01 8.14 -1.46
N ILE A 21 -2.12 7.15 -1.36
CA ILE A 21 -0.85 7.31 -0.65
C ILE A 21 0.01 8.34 -1.41
N PRO A 22 0.43 9.46 -0.80
CA PRO A 22 1.22 10.46 -1.49
C PRO A 22 2.59 9.94 -1.96
N HIS A 23 3.14 10.56 -3.00
CA HIS A 23 4.50 10.30 -3.44
C HIS A 23 5.50 10.61 -2.32
N GLY A 24 6.49 9.73 -2.13
CA GLY A 24 7.49 9.89 -1.05
C GLY A 24 6.93 9.59 0.34
N ARG A 25 5.79 8.89 0.43
CA ARG A 25 5.19 8.43 1.69
C ARG A 25 4.94 6.94 1.68
N VAL A 26 4.93 6.35 2.87
CA VAL A 26 4.71 4.92 3.08
C VAL A 26 3.66 4.68 4.15
N THR A 27 2.97 3.55 4.04
CA THR A 27 2.02 3.08 5.04
C THR A 27 2.12 1.58 5.23
N THR A 28 1.23 1.00 6.03
CA THR A 28 1.25 -0.43 6.36
C THR A 28 0.04 -1.17 5.80
N TYR A 29 0.20 -2.48 5.58
CA TYR A 29 -0.92 -3.35 5.22
C TYR A 29 -2.09 -3.28 6.22
N GLY A 30 -1.78 -3.15 7.52
CA GLY A 30 -2.77 -3.00 8.58
C GLY A 30 -3.51 -1.68 8.51
N HIS A 31 -2.80 -0.61 8.16
CA HIS A 31 -3.41 0.69 8.03
C HIS A 31 -4.33 0.79 6.81
N ILE A 32 -3.92 0.26 5.65
CA ILE A 32 -4.83 0.15 4.49
C ILE A 32 -6.05 -0.71 4.84
N ALA A 33 -5.87 -1.82 5.55
CA ALA A 33 -6.99 -2.65 5.98
C ALA A 33 -7.97 -1.89 6.89
N MET A 34 -7.45 -1.02 7.76
CA MET A 34 -8.25 -0.12 8.61
C MET A 34 -9.02 0.90 7.78
N LEU A 35 -8.35 1.60 6.86
CA LEU A 35 -8.95 2.63 5.99
C LEU A 35 -10.08 2.07 5.11
N VAL A 36 -9.97 0.83 4.63
CA VAL A 36 -11.04 0.17 3.85
C VAL A 36 -12.09 -0.54 4.72
N GLY A 37 -12.14 -0.27 6.03
CA GLY A 37 -13.16 -0.79 6.95
C GLY A 37 -13.00 -2.26 7.34
N THR A 38 -11.82 -2.87 7.15
CA THR A 38 -11.55 -4.28 7.45
C THR A 38 -10.23 -4.50 8.23
N PRO A 39 -10.05 -3.88 9.41
CA PRO A 39 -8.79 -3.89 10.18
C PRO A 39 -8.26 -5.30 10.50
N GLN A 40 -9.12 -6.31 10.49
CA GLN A 40 -8.81 -7.72 10.69
C GLN A 40 -8.21 -8.44 9.47
N ARG A 41 -8.08 -7.77 8.30
CA ARG A 41 -7.67 -8.37 7.02
C ARG A 41 -6.35 -7.82 6.41
N PRO A 42 -5.27 -7.53 7.16
CA PRO A 42 -4.02 -6.99 6.59
C PRO A 42 -3.34 -7.95 5.61
N ARG A 43 -3.45 -9.27 5.84
CA ARG A 43 -2.85 -10.27 4.93
C ARG A 43 -3.54 -10.25 3.57
N GLN A 44 -4.85 -10.01 3.54
CA GLN A 44 -5.63 -9.94 2.31
C GLN A 44 -5.26 -8.71 1.49
N VAL A 45 -4.92 -7.58 2.11
CA VAL A 45 -4.34 -6.42 1.41
C VAL A 45 -3.07 -6.81 0.65
N GLY A 46 -2.16 -7.55 1.31
CA GLY A 46 -0.95 -8.07 0.65
C GLY A 46 -1.25 -9.04 -0.50
N ILE A 47 -2.32 -9.83 -0.39
CA ILE A 47 -2.80 -10.70 -1.47
C ILE A 47 -3.31 -9.86 -2.65
N CYS A 48 -4.10 -8.81 -2.41
CA CYS A 48 -4.54 -7.90 -3.46
C CYS A 48 -3.34 -7.32 -4.22
N LEU A 49 -2.38 -6.71 -3.50
CA LEU A 49 -1.19 -6.12 -4.15
C LEU A 49 -0.32 -7.13 -4.90
N LYS A 50 -0.34 -8.41 -4.51
CA LYS A 50 0.34 -9.49 -5.25
C LYS A 50 -0.37 -9.85 -6.57
N HIS A 51 -1.67 -9.61 -6.66
CA HIS A 51 -2.51 -9.91 -7.82
C HIS A 51 -2.82 -8.67 -8.66
N LEU A 52 -2.04 -7.59 -8.51
CA LEU A 52 -2.09 -6.49 -9.45
C LEU A 52 -1.77 -7.02 -10.86
N PRO A 53 -2.58 -6.67 -11.86
CA PRO A 53 -2.33 -7.11 -13.22
C PRO A 53 -1.14 -6.35 -13.81
N SER A 54 -0.40 -7.02 -14.69
CA SER A 54 0.65 -6.39 -15.50
C SER A 54 0.10 -5.70 -16.75
N ASN A 55 -1.17 -5.90 -17.08
CA ASN A 55 -1.80 -5.27 -18.24
C ASN A 55 -2.12 -3.80 -17.95
N THR A 56 -1.50 -2.90 -18.70
CA THR A 56 -1.65 -1.45 -18.52
C THR A 56 -3.01 -0.91 -18.98
N ASP A 57 -3.77 -1.69 -19.76
CA ASP A 57 -5.14 -1.34 -20.16
C ASP A 57 -6.16 -1.54 -19.02
N GLU A 58 -5.79 -2.25 -17.95
CA GLU A 58 -6.67 -2.46 -16.80
C GLU A 58 -6.73 -1.23 -15.89
N ARG A 59 -7.92 -0.95 -15.33
CA ARG A 59 -8.18 0.20 -14.45
C ARG A 59 -7.17 0.31 -13.31
N PHE A 60 -6.82 -0.83 -12.71
CA PHE A 60 -5.77 -0.92 -11.70
C PHE A 60 -4.70 -1.84 -12.21
N ASN A 61 -3.45 -1.41 -12.17
CA ASN A 61 -2.32 -2.18 -12.66
C ASN A 61 -1.04 -1.79 -11.91
N HIS A 62 0.05 -2.50 -12.21
CA HIS A 62 1.35 -2.27 -11.57
C HIS A 62 1.95 -0.87 -11.77
N GLU A 63 1.52 -0.11 -12.78
CA GLU A 63 2.05 1.23 -13.07
C GLU A 63 1.26 2.32 -12.34
N ASN A 64 -0.05 2.13 -12.15
CA ASN A 64 -0.91 3.17 -11.57
C ASN A 64 -1.29 2.94 -10.09
N VAL A 65 -1.08 1.74 -9.54
CA VAL A 65 -1.24 1.47 -8.11
C VAL A 65 0.15 1.44 -7.44
N PRO A 66 0.48 2.39 -6.55
CA PRO A 66 1.81 2.51 -5.96
C PRO A 66 2.05 1.47 -4.84
N TRP A 67 2.03 0.20 -5.21
CA TRP A 67 2.17 -0.95 -4.31
C TRP A 67 3.45 -0.91 -3.47
N GLN A 68 4.51 -0.26 -3.97
CA GLN A 68 5.78 -0.11 -3.28
C GLN A 68 5.65 0.68 -1.98
N ARG A 69 4.66 1.57 -1.86
CA ARG A 69 4.41 2.42 -0.69
C ARG A 69 3.80 1.67 0.50
N VAL A 70 3.39 0.41 0.33
CA VAL A 70 2.82 -0.41 1.40
C VAL A 70 3.85 -1.41 1.93
N ILE A 71 4.27 -1.23 3.18
CA ILE A 71 5.28 -2.03 3.86
C ILE A 71 4.71 -2.69 5.13
N ASN A 72 5.54 -3.44 5.85
CA ASN A 72 5.06 -4.12 7.06
C ASN A 72 4.93 -3.17 8.27
N ALA A 73 4.23 -3.62 9.30
CA ALA A 73 3.95 -2.82 10.49
C ALA A 73 5.19 -2.41 11.32
N LYS A 74 6.36 -3.01 11.05
CA LYS A 74 7.63 -2.67 11.70
C LYS A 74 8.45 -1.66 10.89
N GLY A 75 7.91 -1.13 9.79
CA GLY A 75 8.66 -0.25 8.89
C GLY A 75 9.66 -0.99 8.01
N MET A 76 9.59 -2.32 7.91
CA MET A 76 10.52 -3.10 7.09
C MET A 76 9.88 -3.51 5.77
N ILE A 77 10.71 -3.58 4.73
CA ILE A 77 10.34 -4.12 3.42
C ILE A 77 10.39 -5.64 3.53
N SER A 78 9.22 -6.28 3.43
CA SER A 78 9.09 -7.72 3.62
C SER A 78 9.92 -8.51 2.61
N PRO A 79 10.68 -9.54 3.03
CA PRO A 79 11.32 -10.45 2.11
C PRO A 79 10.28 -11.12 1.22
N ARG A 80 10.43 -11.01 -0.10
CA ARG A 80 9.60 -11.74 -1.05
C ARG A 80 10.27 -13.07 -1.40
N SER A 81 9.50 -14.02 -1.91
CA SER A 81 9.96 -15.36 -2.32
C SER A 81 11.12 -15.34 -3.31
N GLN A 82 11.28 -14.21 -4.03
CA GLN A 82 12.43 -13.90 -4.85
C GLN A 82 13.28 -12.83 -4.14
N PRO A 83 14.60 -13.02 -3.97
CA PRO A 83 15.49 -12.05 -3.34
C PRO A 83 15.43 -10.65 -3.98
N SER A 84 15.13 -10.59 -5.28
CA SER A 84 15.00 -9.33 -6.03
C SER A 84 13.80 -8.49 -5.59
N GLY A 85 12.72 -9.08 -5.08
CA GLY A 85 11.47 -8.36 -4.83
C GLY A 85 11.58 -7.28 -3.74
N ALA A 86 12.33 -7.56 -2.67
CA ALA A 86 12.55 -6.57 -1.61
C ALA A 86 13.45 -5.42 -2.10
N ARG A 87 14.47 -5.74 -2.90
CA ARG A 87 15.36 -4.72 -3.47
C ARG A 87 14.65 -3.85 -4.51
N THR A 88 13.82 -4.44 -5.37
CA THR A 88 12.98 -3.67 -6.32
C THR A 88 12.05 -2.70 -5.59
N GLN A 89 11.40 -3.15 -4.51
CA GLN A 89 10.55 -2.28 -3.71
C GLN A 89 11.36 -1.14 -3.08
N ALA A 90 12.55 -1.43 -2.54
CA ALA A 90 13.44 -0.41 -1.99
C ALA A 90 13.87 0.61 -3.04
N THR A 91 14.30 0.17 -4.22
CA THR A 91 14.70 1.08 -5.30
C THR A 91 13.54 1.92 -5.82
N ALA A 92 12.32 1.38 -5.87
CA ALA A 92 11.14 2.17 -6.22
C ALA A 92 10.84 3.25 -5.17
N LEU A 93 11.00 2.94 -3.88
CA LEU A 93 10.86 3.91 -2.79
C LEU A 93 11.96 4.99 -2.81
N GLU A 94 13.21 4.58 -3.03
CA GLU A 94 14.36 5.48 -3.16
C GLU A 94 14.18 6.45 -4.34
N ALA A 95 13.59 5.99 -5.46
CA ALA A 95 13.27 6.84 -6.60
C ALA A 95 12.20 7.91 -6.28
N GLU A 96 11.37 7.67 -5.26
CA GLU A 96 10.42 8.66 -4.76
C GLU A 96 11.01 9.59 -3.68
N GLY A 97 12.30 9.44 -3.36
CA GLY A 97 12.97 10.20 -2.31
C GLY A 97 12.80 9.62 -0.90
N VAL A 98 12.32 8.39 -0.76
CA VAL A 98 12.21 7.71 0.54
C VAL A 98 13.55 7.08 0.91
N GLN A 99 14.11 7.47 2.06
CA GLN A 99 15.35 6.87 2.55
C GLN A 99 15.11 5.44 3.08
N VAL A 100 15.80 4.47 2.46
CA VAL A 100 15.79 3.06 2.90
C VAL A 100 17.09 2.74 3.64
N THR A 101 16.98 2.32 4.89
CA THR A 101 18.13 1.92 5.72
C THR A 101 18.30 0.41 5.70
N THR A 102 19.54 -0.06 5.62
CA THR A 102 19.89 -1.49 5.69
C THR A 102 20.47 -1.81 7.06
N SER A 103 19.90 -2.78 7.77
CA SER A 103 20.42 -3.25 9.06
C SER A 103 21.67 -4.11 8.89
N ALA A 104 22.39 -4.39 9.98
CA ALA A 104 23.55 -5.29 9.97
C ALA A 104 23.21 -6.72 9.49
N LEU A 105 21.93 -7.12 9.56
CA LEU A 105 21.43 -8.40 9.09
C LEU A 105 20.91 -8.34 7.64
N GLY A 106 21.04 -7.19 6.96
CA GLY A 106 20.58 -7.00 5.59
C GLY A 106 19.08 -6.68 5.45
N GLU A 107 18.40 -6.35 6.54
CA GLU A 107 16.97 -5.99 6.50
C GLU A 107 16.81 -4.55 6.03
N LEU A 108 15.90 -4.32 5.09
CA LEU A 108 15.60 -3.01 4.52
C LEU A 108 14.43 -2.38 5.28
N SER A 109 14.57 -1.13 5.71
CA SER A 109 13.58 -0.44 6.54
C SER A 109 13.45 1.04 6.20
N VAL A 110 12.31 1.63 6.56
CA VAL A 110 11.94 3.03 6.37
C VAL A 110 11.47 3.60 7.70
N ASP A 111 11.88 4.83 8.01
CA ASP A 111 11.45 5.53 9.21
C ASP A 111 10.05 6.12 9.04
N PHE A 112 9.09 5.64 9.82
CA PHE A 112 7.72 6.15 9.80
C PHE A 112 7.57 7.55 10.36
N SER A 113 8.49 8.02 11.20
CA SER A 113 8.42 9.40 11.71
C SER A 113 8.64 10.43 10.61
N GLU A 114 9.37 10.07 9.56
CA GLU A 114 9.69 10.95 8.42
C GLU A 114 8.81 10.69 7.20
N TYR A 115 8.53 9.42 6.89
CA TYR A 115 7.84 9.02 5.67
C TYR A 115 6.43 8.44 5.90
N GLY A 116 6.00 8.29 7.15
CA GLY A 116 4.72 7.68 7.48
C GLY A 116 3.52 8.47 6.97
N TRP A 117 2.56 7.75 6.38
CA TRP A 117 1.23 8.25 6.03
C TRP A 117 0.17 7.41 6.74
N PHE A 118 -0.44 8.04 7.75
CA PHE A 118 -1.38 7.41 8.68
C PHE A 118 -2.59 8.31 8.98
N PRO A 119 -3.40 8.71 7.98
CA PRO A 119 -4.61 9.48 8.23
C PRO A 119 -5.67 8.63 8.96
N GLU A 120 -6.66 9.28 9.56
CA GLU A 120 -7.79 8.57 10.20
C GLU A 120 -8.79 8.03 9.18
N THR A 121 -8.97 8.74 8.06
CA THR A 121 -9.85 8.40 6.93
C THR A 121 -9.14 8.62 5.60
N LEU A 122 -9.69 8.11 4.50
CA LEU A 122 -9.11 8.35 3.18
C LEU A 122 -9.31 9.83 2.79
N PRO A 123 -8.30 10.51 2.20
CA PRO A 123 -8.46 11.88 1.68
C PRO A 123 -9.66 12.07 0.75
N SER A 124 -10.01 11.03 -0.03
CA SER A 124 -11.20 11.04 -0.87
C SER A 124 -12.52 11.08 -0.08
N GLU A 125 -12.55 10.54 1.13
CA GLU A 125 -13.72 10.56 2.02
C GLU A 125 -13.84 11.87 2.80
N GLU A 126 -12.72 12.56 3.06
CA GLU A 126 -12.73 13.87 3.76
C GLU A 126 -13.40 14.97 2.91
N ASN A 127 -13.16 14.97 1.60
CA ASN A 127 -13.70 15.98 0.68
C ASN A 127 -15.23 15.93 0.51
N ASP A 128 -15.87 14.80 0.78
CA ASP A 128 -17.33 14.66 0.68
C ASP A 128 -18.05 15.28 1.89
N ASN A 129 -17.35 15.51 3.01
CA ASN A 129 -17.94 16.02 4.25
C ASN A 129 -18.02 17.56 4.33
N ASP A 130 -17.37 18.29 3.41
CA ASP A 130 -17.28 19.76 3.41
C ASP A 130 -18.37 20.47 2.56
N HIS A 131 -19.31 19.72 1.98
CA HIS A 131 -20.42 20.26 1.18
C HIS A 131 -21.76 20.30 1.92
N SER A 132 -21.73 20.29 3.26
CA SER A 132 -22.92 20.25 4.12
C SER A 132 -22.93 21.40 5.14
N GLU A 133 -22.86 22.66 4.69
CA GLU A 133 -23.25 23.85 5.48
C GLU A 133 -24.11 24.82 4.65
#